data_AF-A0A2E8KTL2-F1
#
_entry.id   AF-A0A2E8KTL2-F1
#
_cell.length_a   1.000
_cell.length_b   1.000
_cell.length_c   1.000
_cell.angle_alpha   90.00
_cell.angle_beta   90.00
_cell.angle_gamma   90.00
#
_symmetry.space_group_name_H-M   'P 1'
#
loop_
_entity.id
_entity.type
_entity.pdbx_description
1 polymer ?
#
loop_
_entity_poly.entity_id
_entity_poly.type
_entity_poly.pdbx_seq_one_letter_code
_entity_poly.pdbx_strand_id
1 'polypeptide(L)'
;MIIIFSGYSYSEERAYCDLLPFPENSLNAILQARNNSKVSQACLDCQGDSCSIKPSAVQSKVCKRVYCTPSKRSKADVFVDDSFNSGGLARDTNVRLVFRYSISKEGKMEDIEVIEMSENTQVIKSRVDSKEIFEKVIGSISKRISYEPIQVDGKVMKLTNLYNEYTYYSE
;
A
#
# COMPACT_ATOMS: atom_id res chain seq x y z
N MET A 1 38.05 -27.04 7.54
CA MET A 1 37.66 -25.76 6.90
C MET A 1 36.21 -25.51 7.26
N ILE A 2 35.96 -24.68 8.26
CA ILE A 2 34.61 -24.37 8.74
C ILE A 2 34.12 -23.18 7.91
N ILE A 3 33.17 -23.43 7.02
CA ILE A 3 32.50 -22.36 6.27
C ILE A 3 31.37 -21.87 7.17
N ILE A 4 31.61 -20.76 7.85
CA ILE A 4 30.58 -20.05 8.60
C ILE A 4 29.78 -19.26 7.57
N PHE A 5 28.65 -19.80 7.12
CA PHE A 5 27.64 -18.98 6.44
C PHE A 5 27.05 -18.05 7.49
N SER A 6 27.58 -16.84 7.58
CA SER A 6 26.87 -15.74 8.24
C SER A 6 25.56 -15.57 7.51
N GLY A 7 24.48 -16.07 8.11
CA GLY A 7 23.12 -15.79 7.67
C GLY A 7 22.91 -14.29 7.78
N TYR A 8 23.15 -13.57 6.69
CA TYR A 8 22.52 -12.28 6.49
C TYR A 8 21.03 -12.57 6.44
N SER A 9 20.35 -12.40 7.57
CA SER A 9 18.90 -12.23 7.58
C SER A 9 18.64 -10.96 6.77
N TYR A 10 18.41 -11.12 5.47
CA TYR A 10 17.84 -10.08 4.63
C TYR A 10 16.47 -9.82 5.22
N SER A 11 16.36 -8.84 6.12
CA SER A 11 15.09 -8.23 6.45
C SER A 11 14.51 -7.82 5.10
N GLU A 12 13.49 -8.53 4.60
CA GLU A 12 12.84 -8.17 3.35
C GLU A 12 12.36 -6.73 3.46
N GLU A 13 13.09 -5.80 2.83
CA GLU A 13 12.70 -4.41 2.82
C GLU A 13 11.41 -4.28 1.99
N ARG A 14 10.28 -4.07 2.67
CA ARG A 14 8.96 -3.93 2.04
C ARG A 14 8.69 -2.47 1.69
N ALA A 15 8.21 -2.23 0.47
CA ALA A 15 7.85 -0.90 -0.03
C ALA A 15 6.56 -0.36 0.63
N TYR A 16 6.68 0.11 1.88
CA TYR A 16 5.56 0.74 2.59
C TYR A 16 5.26 2.13 2.03
N CYS A 17 4.04 2.29 1.52
CA CYS A 17 3.52 3.46 0.84
C CYS A 17 2.46 4.17 1.69
N ASP A 18 2.36 5.49 1.55
CA ASP A 18 1.33 6.29 2.22
C ASP A 18 0.10 6.39 1.32
N LEU A 19 -1.10 6.25 1.90
CA LEU A 19 -2.38 6.39 1.22
C LEU A 19 -2.94 7.82 1.32
N LEU A 20 -2.20 8.75 1.93
CA LEU A 20 -2.53 10.17 1.91
C LEU A 20 -2.13 10.75 0.55
N PRO A 21 -3.04 11.47 -0.12
CA PRO A 21 -2.73 12.05 -1.42
C PRO A 21 -1.69 13.16 -1.28
N PHE A 22 -1.07 13.51 -2.41
CA PHE A 22 -0.20 14.68 -2.46
C PHE A 22 -0.94 15.95 -2.02
N PRO A 23 -0.24 16.90 -1.37
CA PRO A 23 -0.73 18.27 -1.28
C PRO A 23 -1.00 18.81 -2.70
N GLU A 24 -2.09 19.57 -2.89
CA GLU A 24 -2.55 20.03 -4.23
C GLU A 24 -1.43 20.67 -5.07
N ASN A 25 -0.50 21.38 -4.44
CA ASN A 25 0.59 22.08 -5.13
C ASN A 25 1.82 21.21 -5.44
N SER A 26 1.85 19.94 -5.02
CA SER A 26 3.01 19.05 -5.19
C SER A 26 2.92 18.15 -6.41
N LEU A 27 1.72 17.93 -6.98
CA LEU A 27 1.51 16.92 -8.02
C LEU A 27 2.41 17.15 -9.25
N ASN A 28 2.47 18.37 -9.76
CA ASN A 28 3.29 18.68 -10.95
C ASN A 28 4.79 18.41 -10.73
N ALA A 29 5.33 18.78 -9.57
CA ALA A 29 6.73 18.52 -9.24
C ALA A 29 7.03 17.01 -9.15
N ILE A 30 6.09 16.24 -8.63
CA ILE A 30 6.21 14.78 -8.54
C ILE A 30 6.14 14.14 -9.92
N LEU A 31 5.22 14.58 -10.77
CA LEU A 31 5.11 14.10 -12.15
C LEU A 31 6.36 14.43 -12.96
N GLN A 32 6.94 15.62 -12.77
CA GLN A 32 8.22 15.98 -13.37
C GLN A 32 9.35 15.06 -12.90
N ALA A 33 9.44 14.78 -11.59
CA ALA A 33 10.43 13.84 -11.06
C ALA A 33 10.25 12.42 -11.60
N ARG A 34 9.00 11.96 -11.74
CA ARG A 34 8.65 10.64 -12.28
C ARG A 34 9.14 10.44 -13.71
N ASN A 35 9.02 11.49 -14.53
CA ASN A 35 9.42 11.48 -15.94
C ASN A 35 10.93 11.54 -16.15
N ASN A 36 11.72 11.71 -15.08
CA ASN A 36 13.17 11.67 -15.15
C ASN A 36 13.67 10.22 -15.14
N SER A 37 14.30 9.78 -16.22
CA SER A 37 14.81 8.41 -16.38
C SER A 37 15.84 8.02 -15.31
N LYS A 38 16.59 8.97 -14.74
CA LYS A 38 17.51 8.69 -13.63
C LYS A 38 16.76 8.30 -12.36
N VAL A 39 15.60 8.90 -12.14
CA VAL A 39 14.74 8.61 -10.97
C VAL A 39 14.11 7.23 -11.13
N SER A 40 13.58 6.90 -12.31
CA SER A 40 13.03 5.56 -12.56
C SER A 40 14.11 4.49 -12.44
N GLN A 41 15.30 4.69 -13.02
CA GLN A 41 16.42 3.75 -12.91
C GLN A 41 16.91 3.59 -11.47
N ALA A 42 16.88 4.65 -10.65
CA ALA A 42 17.30 4.57 -9.25
C ALA A 42 16.24 3.90 -8.36
N CYS A 43 14.96 4.13 -8.62
CA CYS A 43 13.87 3.72 -7.74
C CYS A 43 13.20 2.40 -8.12
N LEU A 44 13.14 2.06 -9.41
CA LEU A 44 12.33 0.97 -9.93
C LEU A 44 13.19 -0.16 -10.52
N ASP A 45 12.72 -1.38 -10.31
CA ASP A 45 13.13 -2.57 -11.05
C ASP A 45 11.95 -3.00 -11.91
N CYS A 46 12.13 -3.04 -13.23
CA CYS A 46 11.05 -3.24 -14.18
C CYS A 46 11.30 -4.49 -15.03
N GLN A 47 10.29 -5.36 -15.11
CA GLN A 47 10.30 -6.59 -15.89
C GLN A 47 8.99 -6.70 -16.68
N GLY A 48 9.11 -6.80 -18.00
CA GLY A 48 7.95 -6.83 -18.90
C GLY A 48 7.15 -5.52 -18.84
N ASP A 49 5.90 -5.62 -18.39
CA ASP A 49 4.94 -4.51 -18.25
C ASP A 49 4.66 -4.12 -16.80
N SER A 50 5.51 -4.58 -15.88
CA SER A 50 5.41 -4.33 -14.45
C SER A 50 6.73 -3.80 -13.88
N CYS A 51 6.63 -3.05 -12.80
CA CYS A 51 7.76 -2.61 -11.99
C CYS A 51 7.50 -2.88 -10.51
N SER A 52 8.56 -2.88 -9.71
CA SER A 52 8.54 -2.79 -8.26
C SER A 52 9.55 -1.76 -7.79
N ILE A 53 9.36 -1.23 -6.57
CA ILE A 53 10.39 -0.37 -5.96
C ILE A 53 11.59 -1.25 -5.59
N LYS A 54 12.79 -0.86 -6.03
CA LYS A 54 14.04 -1.57 -5.72
C LYS A 54 14.23 -1.70 -4.21
N PRO A 55 14.70 -2.84 -3.69
CA PRO A 55 14.97 -3.01 -2.26
C PRO A 55 15.80 -1.87 -1.67
N SER A 56 16.94 -1.53 -2.27
CA SER A 56 17.80 -0.41 -1.84
C SER A 56 17.12 0.96 -1.82
N ALA A 57 16.00 1.12 -2.53
CA ALA A 57 15.22 2.34 -2.63
C ALA A 57 13.95 2.30 -1.77
N VAL A 58 13.64 1.17 -1.13
CA VAL A 58 12.45 1.01 -0.29
C VAL A 58 12.44 2.01 0.84
N GLN A 59 13.58 2.35 1.45
CA GLN A 59 13.61 3.35 2.53
C GLN A 59 13.61 4.80 2.01
N SER A 60 13.76 5.02 0.69
CA SER A 60 13.82 6.34 0.10
C SER A 60 12.46 7.04 0.11
N LYS A 61 12.35 8.12 0.89
CA LYS A 61 11.17 9.00 0.89
C LYS A 61 10.86 9.53 -0.51
N VAL A 62 11.89 9.76 -1.34
CA VAL A 62 11.72 10.25 -2.71
C VAL A 62 11.05 9.19 -3.57
N CYS A 63 11.56 7.95 -3.59
CA CYS A 63 11.00 6.89 -4.42
C CYS A 63 9.56 6.54 -4.03
N LYS A 64 9.27 6.47 -2.73
CA LYS A 64 7.90 6.29 -2.22
C LYS A 64 6.97 7.40 -2.70
N ARG A 65 7.39 8.65 -2.49
CA ARG A 65 6.60 9.83 -2.86
C ARG A 65 6.36 9.91 -4.36
N VAL A 66 7.33 9.53 -5.18
CA VAL A 66 7.19 9.62 -6.64
C VAL A 66 6.29 8.53 -7.20
N TYR A 67 6.39 7.30 -6.71
CA TYR A 67 5.82 6.13 -7.38
C TYR A 67 4.60 5.51 -6.69
N CYS A 68 4.42 5.69 -5.38
CA CYS A 68 3.32 5.02 -4.67
C CYS A 68 2.53 5.90 -3.71
N THR A 69 2.55 7.23 -3.91
CA THR A 69 1.64 8.14 -3.23
C THR A 69 0.45 8.49 -4.15
N PRO A 70 -0.80 8.46 -3.65
CA PRO A 70 -1.99 8.77 -4.44
C PRO A 70 -2.03 10.18 -5.00
N SER A 71 -2.63 10.35 -6.18
CA SER A 71 -2.95 11.67 -6.72
C SER A 71 -4.29 12.19 -6.20
N LYS A 72 -5.20 11.29 -5.87
CA LYS A 72 -6.51 11.63 -5.31
C LYS A 72 -6.95 10.61 -4.28
N ARG A 73 -7.58 11.12 -3.23
CA ARG A 73 -8.37 10.35 -2.28
C ARG A 73 -9.72 11.04 -2.13
N SER A 74 -10.81 10.32 -2.41
CA SER A 74 -12.16 10.86 -2.21
C SER A 74 -12.38 11.17 -0.73
N LYS A 75 -12.89 12.37 -0.42
CA LYS A 75 -13.18 12.85 0.94
C LYS A 75 -14.43 12.26 1.58
N ALA A 76 -15.20 11.42 0.86
CA ALA A 76 -16.37 10.76 1.43
C ALA A 76 -15.96 10.10 2.76
N ASP A 77 -16.75 10.33 3.81
CA ASP A 77 -16.36 10.16 5.20
C ASP A 77 -15.67 8.82 5.46
N VAL A 78 -14.61 8.90 6.25
CA VAL A 78 -13.92 7.74 6.81
C VAL A 78 -14.97 6.90 7.53
N PHE A 79 -15.27 5.72 6.98
CA PHE A 79 -15.98 4.64 7.65
C PHE A 79 -17.16 5.04 8.56
N VAL A 80 -18.29 5.36 7.96
CA VAL A 80 -19.57 4.97 8.56
C VAL A 80 -20.21 3.98 7.59
N ASP A 81 -19.61 2.79 7.50
CA ASP A 81 -20.38 1.65 7.01
C ASP A 81 -20.99 1.01 8.25
N ASP A 82 -22.30 1.17 8.40
CA ASP A 82 -23.08 0.60 9.50
C ASP A 82 -22.89 -0.92 9.60
N SER A 83 -22.44 -1.59 8.52
CA SER A 83 -22.11 -3.03 8.52
C SER A 83 -20.95 -3.40 9.46
N PHE A 84 -20.08 -2.47 9.83
CA PHE A 84 -19.00 -2.70 10.80
C PHE A 84 -19.49 -2.56 12.25
N ASN A 85 -20.32 -1.55 12.50
CA ASN A 85 -21.03 -1.40 13.79
C ASN A 85 -22.00 -2.55 14.07
N SER A 86 -22.50 -3.21 13.01
CA SER A 86 -23.39 -4.38 13.11
C SER A 86 -22.67 -5.73 12.86
N GLY A 87 -21.38 -5.71 12.49
CA GLY A 87 -20.60 -6.88 12.07
C GLY A 87 -19.80 -7.58 13.18
N GLY A 88 -19.84 -7.08 14.41
CA GLY A 88 -19.36 -7.81 15.58
C GLY A 88 -17.87 -7.65 15.92
N LEU A 89 -17.23 -6.53 15.57
CA LEU A 89 -16.02 -6.09 16.27
C LEU A 89 -16.43 -5.43 17.60
N ALA A 90 -15.72 -5.76 18.67
CA ALA A 90 -15.95 -5.12 19.96
C ALA A 90 -15.57 -3.63 19.89
N ARG A 91 -16.36 -2.74 20.51
CA ARG A 91 -15.99 -1.33 20.73
C ARG A 91 -14.63 -1.23 21.42
N ASP A 92 -13.93 -0.11 21.24
CA ASP A 92 -12.59 0.16 21.79
C ASP A 92 -11.48 -0.80 21.31
N THR A 93 -11.66 -1.44 20.15
CA THR A 93 -10.64 -2.29 19.54
C THR A 93 -9.80 -1.53 18.52
N ASN A 94 -8.48 -1.56 18.72
CA ASN A 94 -7.51 -1.20 17.70
C ASN A 94 -7.02 -2.47 16.99
N VAL A 95 -7.16 -2.51 15.66
CA VAL A 95 -6.61 -3.60 14.84
C VAL A 95 -5.67 -3.04 13.80
N ARG A 96 -4.39 -3.41 13.90
CA ARG A 96 -3.36 -3.12 12.90
C ARG A 96 -3.42 -4.16 11.80
N LEU A 97 -3.50 -3.71 10.56
CA LEU A 97 -3.52 -4.53 9.36
C LEU A 97 -2.32 -4.15 8.51
N VAL A 98 -1.60 -5.16 8.02
CA VAL A 98 -0.65 -4.98 6.93
C VAL A 98 -1.23 -5.69 5.72
N PHE A 99 -1.25 -4.99 4.58
CA PHE A 99 -1.66 -5.58 3.33
C PHE A 99 -0.69 -5.26 2.20
N ARG A 100 -0.60 -6.18 1.25
CA ARG A 100 0.10 -6.04 -0.02
C ARG A 100 -0.89 -5.64 -1.11
N TYR A 101 -0.45 -4.84 -2.07
CA TYR A 101 -1.26 -4.45 -3.23
C TYR A 101 -0.41 -4.10 -4.45
N SER A 102 -1.09 -3.90 -5.57
CA SER A 102 -0.55 -3.35 -6.82
C SER A 102 -1.28 -2.08 -7.26
N ILE A 103 -0.64 -1.26 -8.07
CA ILE A 103 -1.25 -0.16 -8.82
C ILE A 103 -1.30 -0.59 -10.28
N SER A 104 -2.52 -0.71 -10.82
CA SER A 104 -2.78 -1.02 -12.23
C SER A 104 -2.26 0.07 -13.18
N LYS A 105 -2.26 -0.23 -14.48
CA LYS A 105 -1.89 0.73 -15.53
C LYS A 105 -2.83 1.94 -15.56
N GLU A 106 -4.06 1.77 -15.10
CA GLU A 106 -5.09 2.81 -15.00
C GLU A 106 -5.00 3.60 -13.69
N GLY A 107 -4.01 3.32 -12.82
CA GLY A 107 -3.82 4.02 -11.56
C GLY A 107 -4.80 3.61 -10.47
N LYS A 108 -5.36 2.40 -10.54
CA LYS A 108 -6.23 1.80 -9.51
C LYS A 108 -5.46 0.82 -8.64
N MET A 109 -5.79 0.81 -7.35
CA MET A 109 -5.30 -0.20 -6.42
C MET A 109 -6.00 -1.55 -6.68
N GLU A 110 -5.22 -2.61 -6.84
CA GLU A 110 -5.67 -3.98 -7.15
C GLU A 110 -4.79 -5.02 -6.47
N ASP A 111 -5.11 -6.32 -6.64
CA ASP A 111 -4.38 -7.46 -6.07
C ASP A 111 -4.12 -7.32 -4.55
N ILE A 112 -5.17 -6.93 -3.83
CA ILE A 112 -5.08 -6.60 -2.41
C ILE A 112 -5.09 -7.89 -1.59
N GLU A 113 -4.11 -8.05 -0.71
CA GLU A 113 -3.98 -9.21 0.16
C GLU A 113 -3.59 -8.77 1.58
N VAL A 114 -4.37 -9.17 2.60
CA VAL A 114 -4.00 -8.97 4.01
C VAL A 114 -2.94 -9.99 4.39
N ILE A 115 -1.76 -9.51 4.79
CA ILE A 115 -0.59 -10.35 5.12
C ILE A 115 -0.37 -10.49 6.62
N GLU A 116 -0.70 -9.46 7.41
CA GLU A 116 -0.55 -9.48 8.87
C GLU A 116 -1.73 -8.75 9.51
N MET A 117 -2.11 -9.22 10.69
CA MET A 117 -3.15 -8.62 11.51
C MET A 117 -2.73 -8.72 12.97
N SER A 118 -2.85 -7.64 13.73
CA SER A 118 -2.62 -7.71 15.17
C SER A 118 -3.68 -8.58 15.83
N GLU A 119 -3.24 -9.55 16.61
CA GLU A 119 -4.11 -10.34 17.48
C GLU A 119 -4.65 -9.45 18.60
N ASN A 120 -5.80 -8.82 18.40
CA ASN A 120 -6.57 -8.30 19.53
C ASN A 120 -7.63 -9.35 19.89
N THR A 121 -7.41 -10.05 21.01
CA THR A 121 -8.27 -11.13 21.51
C THR A 121 -9.71 -10.69 21.82
N GLN A 122 -10.01 -9.39 21.85
CA GLN A 122 -11.37 -8.87 22.00
C GLN A 122 -12.19 -8.85 20.68
N VAL A 123 -11.51 -8.88 19.52
CA VAL A 123 -12.13 -8.99 18.18
C VAL A 123 -12.85 -10.33 18.00
N ILE A 124 -12.34 -11.36 18.65
CA ILE A 124 -12.74 -12.76 18.42
C ILE A 124 -13.92 -13.12 19.33
N LYS A 125 -15.03 -12.39 19.20
CA LYS A 125 -16.31 -12.75 19.84
C LYS A 125 -17.45 -12.99 18.85
N SER A 126 -17.29 -12.68 17.57
CA SER A 126 -18.31 -12.92 16.54
C SER A 126 -17.90 -14.04 15.59
N ARG A 127 -18.91 -14.77 15.07
CA ARG A 127 -18.78 -15.96 14.21
C ARG A 127 -18.34 -15.64 12.77
N VAL A 128 -17.72 -14.48 12.55
CA VAL A 128 -17.31 -14.00 11.22
C VAL A 128 -15.79 -14.08 11.14
N ASP A 129 -15.27 -14.57 10.01
CA ASP A 129 -13.84 -14.57 9.75
C ASP A 129 -13.35 -13.10 9.70
N SER A 130 -12.50 -12.73 10.66
CA SER A 130 -11.95 -11.38 10.76
C SER A 130 -11.26 -10.98 9.46
N LYS A 131 -10.64 -11.92 8.75
CA LYS A 131 -9.99 -11.66 7.45
C LYS A 131 -10.97 -11.13 6.41
N GLU A 132 -12.16 -11.73 6.28
CA GLU A 132 -13.18 -11.31 5.30
C GLU A 132 -13.67 -9.89 5.59
N ILE A 133 -13.85 -9.57 6.87
CA ILE A 133 -14.23 -8.23 7.34
C ILE A 133 -13.16 -7.21 6.92
N PHE A 134 -11.88 -7.51 7.14
CA PHE A 134 -10.80 -6.59 6.79
C PHE A 134 -10.55 -6.48 5.29
N GLU A 135 -10.75 -7.55 4.52
CA GLU A 135 -10.73 -7.48 3.07
C GLU A 135 -11.79 -6.50 2.53
N LYS A 136 -12.98 -6.47 3.14
CA LYS A 136 -14.03 -5.47 2.82
C LYS A 136 -13.60 -4.04 3.16
N VAL A 137 -12.91 -3.83 4.30
CA VAL A 137 -12.34 -2.52 4.69
C VAL A 137 -11.35 -2.04 3.63
N ILE A 138 -10.33 -2.83 3.34
CA ILE A 138 -9.28 -2.42 2.41
C ILE A 138 -9.86 -2.27 1.00
N GLY A 139 -10.82 -3.12 0.60
CA GLY A 139 -11.56 -2.97 -0.66
C GLY A 139 -12.38 -1.68 -0.74
N SER A 140 -12.92 -1.18 0.37
CA SER A 140 -13.61 0.11 0.43
C SER A 140 -12.64 1.29 0.37
N ILE A 141 -11.46 1.17 1.00
CA ILE A 141 -10.38 2.17 0.92
C ILE A 141 -9.86 2.27 -0.51
N SER A 142 -9.58 1.13 -1.14
CA SER A 142 -8.97 1.07 -2.48
C SER A 142 -9.81 1.76 -3.55
N LYS A 143 -11.15 1.60 -3.50
CA LYS A 143 -12.09 2.28 -4.40
C LYS A 143 -12.01 3.81 -4.35
N ARG A 144 -11.56 4.38 -3.22
CA ARG A 144 -11.49 5.83 -2.98
C ARG A 144 -10.14 6.42 -3.34
N ILE A 145 -9.14 5.58 -3.59
CA ILE A 145 -7.77 5.96 -3.90
C ILE A 145 -7.54 5.81 -5.40
N SER A 146 -6.92 6.82 -5.98
CA SER A 146 -6.38 6.73 -7.34
C SER A 146 -5.01 7.35 -7.41
N TYR A 147 -4.19 6.78 -8.28
CA TYR A 147 -2.84 7.19 -8.59
C TYR A 147 -2.81 7.75 -10.00
N GLU A 148 -1.88 8.67 -10.28
CA GLU A 148 -1.52 8.93 -11.67
C GLU A 148 -0.87 7.67 -12.25
N PRO A 149 -1.24 7.24 -13.47
CA PRO A 149 -0.57 6.15 -14.17
C PRO A 149 0.95 6.31 -14.17
N ILE A 150 1.65 5.21 -13.95
CA ILE A 150 3.12 5.24 -13.90
C ILE A 150 3.65 5.03 -15.31
N GLN A 151 4.43 5.99 -15.79
CA GLN A 151 5.10 5.91 -17.07
C GLN A 151 6.60 5.73 -16.86
N VAL A 152 7.16 4.71 -17.50
CA VAL A 152 8.61 4.47 -17.57
C VAL A 152 8.97 4.33 -19.04
N ASP A 153 9.87 5.16 -19.53
CA ASP A 153 10.31 5.18 -20.93
C ASP A 153 9.15 5.22 -21.93
N GLY A 154 8.13 6.02 -21.63
CA GLY A 154 6.93 6.20 -22.47
C GLY A 154 5.92 5.05 -22.42
N LYS A 155 6.15 4.01 -21.60
CA LYS A 155 5.23 2.90 -21.41
C LYS A 155 4.52 3.01 -20.07
N VAL A 156 3.21 2.77 -20.08
CA VAL A 156 2.41 2.69 -18.85
C VAL A 156 2.65 1.34 -18.19
N MET A 157 3.06 1.37 -16.92
CA MET A 157 3.51 0.22 -16.15
C MET A 157 2.55 -0.07 -15.00
N LYS A 158 2.40 -1.36 -14.67
CA LYS A 158 1.85 -1.79 -13.38
C LYS A 158 2.92 -1.66 -12.30
N LEU A 159 2.56 -1.18 -11.10
CA LEU A 159 3.47 -1.20 -9.94
C LEU A 159 3.03 -2.29 -8.97
N THR A 160 3.96 -3.12 -8.54
CA THR A 160 3.67 -4.32 -7.73
C THR A 160 4.46 -4.31 -6.43
N ASN A 161 4.13 -5.25 -5.53
CA ASN A 161 4.81 -5.45 -4.26
C ASN A 161 4.85 -4.19 -3.39
N LEU A 162 3.72 -3.48 -3.34
CA LEU A 162 3.52 -2.33 -2.46
C LEU A 162 2.84 -2.79 -1.20
N TYR A 163 3.16 -2.12 -0.09
CA TYR A 163 2.65 -2.45 1.22
C TYR A 163 2.07 -1.21 1.86
N ASN A 164 1.08 -1.38 2.72
CA ASN A 164 0.63 -0.32 3.61
C ASN A 164 0.20 -0.95 4.94
N GLU A 165 0.31 -0.13 5.98
CA GLU A 165 -0.18 -0.44 7.30
C GLU A 165 -1.38 0.46 7.61
N TYR A 166 -2.49 -0.15 8.00
CA TYR A 166 -3.71 0.54 8.38
C TYR A 166 -4.14 0.09 9.76
N THR A 167 -4.26 1.05 10.68
CA THR A 167 -4.88 0.80 11.99
C THR A 167 -6.33 1.19 11.92
N TYR A 168 -7.20 0.20 12.10
CA TYR A 168 -8.62 0.42 12.32
C TYR A 168 -8.86 0.75 13.80
N TYR A 169 -9.69 1.75 14.05
CA TYR A 169 -10.14 2.17 15.36
C TYR A 169 -11.67 2.01 15.37
N SER A 170 -12.20 1.15 16.24
CA SER A 170 -13.65 1.16 16.54
C SER A 170 -13.90 2.10 17.71
N GLU A 171 -14.77 3.08 17.52
CA GLU A 171 -15.39 3.83 18.63
C GLU A 171 -16.52 3.03 19.28
#